data_AF-A0A957H7J7-F1
#
_entry.id   AF-A0A957H7J7-F1
#
_cell.length_a   1.000
_cell.length_b   1.000
_cell.length_c   1.000
_cell.angle_alpha   90.00
_cell.angle_beta   90.00
_cell.angle_gamma   90.00
#
_symmetry.space_group_name_H-M   'P 1'
#
loop_
_entity.id
_entity.type
_entity.pdbx_description
1 polymer ?
#
loop_
_entity_poly.entity_id
_entity_poly.type
_entity_poly.pdbx_seq_one_letter_code
_entity_poly.pdbx_strand_id
1 'polypeptide(L)'
;METKNEILVVDDEASVVEVVSLYLRREGFQVAIARDGLSALQQLEMRQPALVVLDLMLPSVDGLEIIRRLRNDRGSKVPVIMLTARSQETDRIYGLELGADDYVTKPFSPAELVARVKAVLRRTGNGSGDVADNQTLTFNDGGLVVDPVTRIVSVRGEEVELTATEFNLLH
;
A
#
# COMPACT_ATOMS: atom_id res chain seq x y z
N MET A 1 -20.15 5.23 -1.35
CA MET A 1 -19.26 6.40 -1.55
C MET A 1 -17.87 5.84 -1.69
N GLU A 2 -17.23 6.02 -2.84
CA GLU A 2 -15.90 5.45 -3.12
C GLU A 2 -14.83 6.06 -2.18
N THR A 3 -14.23 5.21 -1.36
CA THR A 3 -13.08 5.48 -0.47
C THR A 3 -11.74 5.58 -1.22
N LYS A 4 -11.76 5.83 -2.54
CA LYS A 4 -10.59 5.78 -3.44
C LYS A 4 -9.43 6.74 -3.07
N ASN A 5 -9.64 7.65 -2.11
CA ASN A 5 -8.64 8.62 -1.64
C ASN A 5 -8.39 8.56 -0.11
N GLU A 6 -8.86 7.53 0.60
CA GLU A 6 -8.62 7.36 2.04
C GLU A 6 -7.26 6.70 2.29
N ILE A 7 -6.44 7.31 3.14
CA ILE A 7 -5.16 6.75 3.60
C ILE A 7 -5.31 6.35 5.06
N LEU A 8 -4.94 5.11 5.38
CA LEU A 8 -4.86 4.64 6.76
C LEU A 8 -3.44 4.90 7.28
N VAL A 9 -3.34 5.72 8.33
CA VAL A 9 -2.08 5.96 9.06
C VAL A 9 -2.08 5.12 10.33
N VAL A 10 -1.07 4.28 10.48
CA VAL A 10 -0.91 3.35 11.60
C VAL A 10 0.40 3.62 12.32
N ASP A 11 0.32 4.26 13.49
CA ASP A 11 1.46 4.62 14.32
C ASP A 11 0.96 4.91 15.74
N ASP A 12 1.64 4.43 16.78
CA ASP A 12 1.26 4.67 18.17
C ASP A 12 1.73 6.05 18.68
N GLU A 13 2.71 6.66 18.01
CA GLU A 13 3.19 8.01 18.33
C GLU A 13 2.20 9.07 17.85
N ALA A 14 1.43 9.65 18.80
CA ALA A 14 0.40 10.63 18.50
C ALA A 14 0.91 11.85 17.69
N SER A 15 2.14 12.30 17.95
CA SER A 15 2.77 13.42 17.23
C SER A 15 3.06 13.06 15.77
N VAL A 16 3.53 11.85 15.50
CA VAL A 16 3.77 11.37 14.12
C VAL A 16 2.45 11.29 13.38
N VAL A 17 1.45 10.63 13.97
CA VAL A 17 0.10 10.53 13.38
C VAL A 17 -0.46 11.91 13.06
N GLU A 18 -0.37 12.87 13.98
CA GLU A 18 -0.89 14.22 13.79
C GLU A 18 -0.21 14.94 12.62
N VAL A 19 1.13 14.92 12.59
CA VAL A 19 1.92 15.56 11.53
C VAL A 19 1.63 14.92 10.17
N VAL A 20 1.66 13.59 10.08
CA VAL A 20 1.37 12.87 8.83
C VAL A 20 -0.06 13.16 8.36
N SER A 21 -1.04 13.08 9.26
CA SER A 21 -2.44 13.34 8.93
C SER A 21 -2.67 14.76 8.44
N LEU A 22 -2.04 15.75 9.07
CA LEU A 22 -2.15 17.16 8.67
C LEU A 22 -1.65 17.37 7.23
N TYR A 23 -0.49 16.81 6.89
CA TYR A 23 0.11 16.97 5.58
C TYR A 23 -0.67 16.22 4.49
N LEU A 24 -1.12 15.00 4.76
CA LEU A 24 -1.95 14.24 3.82
C LEU A 24 -3.30 14.93 3.56
N ARG A 25 -3.96 15.45 4.61
CA ARG A 25 -5.22 16.19 4.46
C ARG A 25 -5.06 17.49 3.68
N ARG A 26 -3.94 18.20 3.85
CA ARG A 26 -3.62 19.40 3.04
C ARG A 26 -3.52 19.09 1.54
N GLU A 27 -3.16 17.87 1.20
CA GLU A 27 -3.10 17.39 -0.19
C GLU A 27 -4.42 16.80 -0.69
N GLY A 28 -5.50 16.91 0.10
CA GLY A 28 -6.85 16.48 -0.29
C GLY A 28 -7.16 15.01 0.01
N PHE A 29 -6.27 14.27 0.67
CA PHE A 29 -6.56 12.90 1.09
C PHE A 29 -7.49 12.87 2.31
N GLN A 30 -8.37 11.86 2.34
CA GLN A 30 -9.04 11.49 3.58
C GLN A 30 -8.06 10.66 4.42
N VAL A 31 -8.08 10.83 5.75
CA VAL A 31 -7.13 10.13 6.62
C VAL A 31 -7.86 9.47 7.76
N ALA A 32 -7.74 8.14 7.81
CA ALA A 32 -8.06 7.31 8.95
C ALA A 32 -6.82 7.02 9.77
N ILE A 33 -7.02 6.76 11.06
CA ILE A 33 -5.95 6.60 12.04
C ILE A 33 -6.19 5.31 12.82
N ALA A 34 -5.15 4.51 12.95
CA ALA A 34 -5.03 3.45 13.94
C ALA A 34 -3.78 3.71 14.80
N ARG A 35 -3.86 3.42 16.10
CA ARG A 35 -2.76 3.67 17.06
C ARG A 35 -2.14 2.40 17.63
N ASP A 36 -2.56 1.26 17.13
CA ASP A 36 -2.07 -0.06 17.52
C ASP A 36 -2.40 -1.06 16.41
N GLY A 37 -1.74 -2.20 16.41
CA GLY A 37 -1.91 -3.17 15.34
C GLY A 37 -3.28 -3.88 15.32
N LEU A 38 -3.99 -3.98 16.46
CA LEU A 38 -5.33 -4.57 16.49
C LEU A 38 -6.35 -3.64 15.84
N SER A 39 -6.32 -2.35 16.18
CA SER A 39 -7.19 -1.35 15.56
C SER A 39 -6.89 -1.16 14.07
N ALA A 40 -5.62 -1.31 13.67
CA ALA A 40 -5.21 -1.32 12.26
C ALA A 40 -5.84 -2.49 11.50
N LEU A 41 -5.70 -3.71 12.01
CA LEU A 41 -6.30 -4.91 11.41
C LEU A 41 -7.82 -4.74 11.31
N GLN A 42 -8.51 -4.37 12.39
CA GLN A 42 -9.96 -4.14 12.38
C GLN A 42 -10.39 -3.12 11.32
N GLN A 43 -9.66 -2.01 11.16
CA GLN A 43 -9.97 -1.02 10.12
C GLN A 43 -9.73 -1.54 8.71
N LEU A 44 -8.66 -2.32 8.50
CA LEU A 44 -8.38 -3.01 7.24
C LEU A 44 -9.41 -4.10 6.91
N GLU A 45 -10.10 -4.64 7.92
CA GLU A 45 -11.19 -5.58 7.69
C GLU A 45 -12.48 -4.90 7.23
N MET A 46 -12.77 -3.73 7.79
CA MET A 46 -13.99 -2.97 7.55
C MET A 46 -13.91 -2.00 6.36
N ARG A 47 -12.69 -1.65 5.93
CA ARG A 47 -12.43 -0.62 4.92
C ARG A 47 -11.42 -1.10 3.90
N GLN A 48 -11.46 -0.48 2.73
CA GLN A 48 -10.44 -0.62 1.70
C GLN A 48 -9.79 0.74 1.46
N PRO A 49 -8.78 1.11 2.28
CA PRO A 49 -8.04 2.35 2.05
C PRO A 49 -7.26 2.26 0.74
N ALA A 50 -7.02 3.41 0.12
CA ALA A 50 -6.22 3.52 -1.08
C ALA A 50 -4.73 3.23 -0.83
N LEU A 51 -4.25 3.48 0.40
CA LEU A 51 -2.88 3.21 0.84
C LEU A 51 -2.81 3.14 2.37
N VAL A 52 -1.86 2.36 2.89
CA VAL A 52 -1.52 2.32 4.32
C VAL A 52 -0.13 2.90 4.54
N VAL A 53 -0.01 3.85 5.47
CA VAL A 53 1.27 4.27 6.06
C VAL A 53 1.41 3.54 7.39
N LEU A 54 2.42 2.69 7.54
CA LEU A 54 2.52 1.72 8.63
C LEU A 54 3.85 1.81 9.37
N ASP A 55 3.84 2.06 10.68
CA ASP A 55 5.01 1.74 11.51
C ASP A 55 5.09 0.24 11.77
N LEU A 56 6.30 -0.29 11.79
CA LEU A 56 6.58 -1.68 12.17
C LEU A 56 6.61 -1.85 13.69
N MET A 57 7.01 -0.81 14.44
CA MET A 57 7.16 -0.90 15.89
C MET A 57 5.87 -0.55 16.63
N LEU A 58 4.81 -1.30 16.39
CA LEU A 58 3.52 -1.11 17.06
C LEU A 58 3.41 -1.94 18.34
N PRO A 59 2.64 -1.47 19.34
CA PRO A 59 2.26 -2.30 20.47
C PRO A 59 1.32 -3.43 20.03
N SER A 60 1.38 -4.55 20.75
CA SER A 60 0.54 -5.75 20.61
C SER A 60 0.75 -6.57 19.33
N VAL A 61 0.72 -5.97 18.15
CA VAL A 61 0.92 -6.66 16.87
C VAL A 61 1.93 -5.88 16.03
N ASP A 62 3.04 -6.54 15.68
CA ASP A 62 4.10 -5.99 14.82
C ASP A 62 3.56 -5.67 13.41
N GLY A 63 3.99 -4.55 12.82
CA GLY A 63 3.59 -4.16 11.47
C GLY A 63 3.95 -5.19 10.40
N LEU A 64 5.02 -5.98 10.57
CA LEU A 64 5.34 -7.07 9.64
C LEU A 64 4.25 -8.16 9.64
N GLU A 65 3.69 -8.48 10.80
CA GLU A 65 2.58 -9.44 10.90
C GLU A 65 1.30 -8.86 10.29
N ILE A 66 1.08 -7.54 10.38
CA ILE A 66 -0.03 -6.87 9.69
C ILE A 66 0.11 -7.01 8.18
N ILE A 67 1.30 -6.74 7.62
CA ILE A 67 1.58 -6.94 6.19
C ILE A 67 1.33 -8.39 5.79
N ARG A 68 1.87 -9.34 6.58
CA ARG A 68 1.73 -10.77 6.32
C ARG A 68 0.26 -11.21 6.26
N ARG A 69 -0.58 -10.77 7.21
CA ARG A 69 -2.02 -11.07 7.20
C ARG A 69 -2.76 -10.39 6.05
N LEU A 70 -2.40 -9.13 5.75
CA LEU A 70 -2.98 -8.38 4.64
C LEU A 70 -2.77 -9.12 3.31
N ARG A 71 -1.60 -9.71 3.11
CA ARG A 71 -1.27 -10.49 1.91
C ARG A 71 -1.86 -11.90 1.92
N ASN A 72 -1.71 -12.66 3.02
CA ASN A 72 -2.10 -14.07 3.06
C ASN A 72 -3.61 -14.32 3.26
N ASP A 73 -4.27 -13.57 4.14
CA ASP A 73 -5.65 -13.91 4.53
C ASP A 73 -6.68 -13.38 3.53
N ARG A 74 -6.31 -12.37 2.73
CA ARG A 74 -7.26 -11.63 1.87
C ARG A 74 -6.77 -11.31 0.46
N GLY A 75 -5.54 -11.69 0.08
CA GLY A 75 -4.95 -11.32 -1.21
C GLY A 75 -4.98 -9.81 -1.47
N SER A 76 -4.99 -9.00 -0.40
CA SER A 76 -5.26 -7.57 -0.52
C SER A 76 -4.10 -6.89 -1.24
N LYS A 77 -4.43 -6.15 -2.30
CA LYS A 77 -3.49 -5.39 -3.12
C LYS A 77 -3.35 -3.94 -2.66
N VAL A 78 -3.85 -3.63 -1.46
CA VAL A 78 -3.69 -2.30 -0.87
C VAL A 78 -2.18 -2.02 -0.69
N PRO A 79 -1.68 -0.91 -1.25
CA PRO A 79 -0.27 -0.57 -1.14
C PRO A 79 0.09 -0.15 0.29
N VAL A 80 1.29 -0.51 0.72
CA VAL A 80 1.83 -0.23 2.06
C VAL A 80 3.14 0.53 1.94
N ILE A 81 3.22 1.70 2.57
CA ILE A 81 4.46 2.42 2.82
C ILE A 81 4.84 2.24 4.28
N MET A 82 6.01 1.64 4.52
CA MET A 82 6.52 1.50 5.89
C MET A 82 7.11 2.84 6.36
N LEU A 83 6.75 3.29 7.56
CA LEU A 83 7.29 4.48 8.20
C LEU A 83 7.88 4.10 9.56
N THR A 84 9.17 3.78 9.63
CA THR A 84 9.74 3.15 10.84
C THR A 84 11.14 3.66 11.18
N ALA A 85 11.51 3.62 12.47
CA ALA A 85 12.88 3.85 12.90
C ALA A 85 13.78 2.61 12.73
N ARG A 86 13.20 1.43 12.41
CA ARG A 86 13.98 0.23 12.08
C ARG A 86 14.68 0.42 10.73
N SER A 87 15.94 0.84 10.80
CA SER A 87 16.78 1.11 9.62
C SER A 87 17.73 -0.05 9.30
N GLN A 88 17.64 -1.20 9.96
CA GLN A 88 18.49 -2.34 9.59
C GLN A 88 18.16 -2.80 8.18
N GLU A 89 19.18 -3.02 7.35
CA GLU A 89 19.03 -3.43 5.96
C GLU A 89 18.18 -4.71 5.83
N THR A 90 18.39 -5.66 6.74
CA THR A 90 17.64 -6.93 6.80
C THR A 90 16.14 -6.71 6.99
N ASP A 91 15.74 -5.78 7.86
CA ASP A 91 14.32 -5.50 8.13
C ASP A 91 13.65 -4.83 6.92
N ARG A 92 14.39 -3.99 6.19
CA ARG A 92 13.89 -3.32 4.98
C ARG A 92 13.73 -4.29 3.83
N ILE A 93 14.72 -5.17 3.63
CA ILE A 93 14.65 -6.23 2.62
C ILE A 93 13.47 -7.14 2.91
N TYR A 94 13.32 -7.57 4.16
CA TYR A 94 12.23 -8.48 4.54
C TYR A 94 10.84 -7.85 4.38
N GLY A 95 10.67 -6.57 4.71
CA GLY A 95 9.41 -5.86 4.48
C GLY A 95 9.06 -5.70 2.99
N LEU A 96 10.06 -5.52 2.12
CA LEU A 96 9.87 -5.48 0.67
C LEU A 96 9.52 -6.87 0.11
N GLU A 97 10.20 -7.94 0.59
CA GLU A 97 9.89 -9.32 0.22
C GLU A 97 8.47 -9.74 0.65
N LEU A 98 7.97 -9.22 1.78
CA LEU A 98 6.59 -9.43 2.24
C LEU A 98 5.56 -8.57 1.47
N GLY A 99 5.99 -7.76 0.52
CA GLY A 99 5.11 -7.01 -0.37
C GLY A 99 4.75 -5.60 0.11
N ALA A 100 5.63 -4.92 0.85
CA ALA A 100 5.57 -3.46 0.98
C ALA A 100 6.01 -2.78 -0.34
N ASP A 101 5.42 -1.62 -0.63
CA ASP A 101 5.62 -0.90 -1.90
C ASP A 101 6.71 0.17 -1.82
N ASP A 102 6.92 0.74 -0.62
CA ASP A 102 7.99 1.69 -0.34
C ASP A 102 8.29 1.73 1.17
N TYR A 103 9.37 2.40 1.56
CA TYR A 103 9.69 2.66 2.95
C TYR A 103 10.26 4.06 3.17
N VAL A 104 10.06 4.57 4.37
CA VAL A 104 10.56 5.86 4.86
C VAL A 104 11.10 5.63 6.27
N THR A 105 12.34 6.02 6.51
CA THR A 105 12.94 5.90 7.84
C THR A 105 12.61 7.12 8.70
N LYS A 106 12.31 6.90 9.98
CA LYS A 106 12.27 7.99 11.00
C LYS A 106 13.71 8.38 11.38
N PRO A 107 14.04 9.69 11.56
CA PRO A 107 13.20 10.86 11.31
C PRO A 107 13.02 11.14 9.82
N PHE A 108 11.85 11.66 9.45
CA PHE A 108 11.45 11.87 8.05
C PHE A 108 10.98 13.30 7.79
N SER A 109 10.98 13.70 6.52
CA SER A 109 10.30 14.90 6.06
C SER A 109 8.84 14.59 5.75
N PRO A 110 7.85 15.31 6.34
CA PRO A 110 6.44 15.10 5.99
C PRO A 110 6.16 15.30 4.49
N ALA A 111 6.87 16.24 3.85
CA ALA A 111 6.77 16.48 2.42
C ALA A 111 7.31 15.31 1.59
N GLU A 112 8.36 14.63 2.06
CA GLU A 112 8.89 13.43 1.41
C GLU A 112 7.87 12.28 1.47
N LEU A 113 7.30 12.04 2.64
CA LEU A 113 6.28 10.99 2.82
C LEU A 113 5.09 11.23 1.88
N VAL A 114 4.59 12.47 1.82
CA VAL A 114 3.52 12.86 0.89
C VAL A 114 3.91 12.58 -0.57
N ALA A 115 5.13 12.92 -0.98
CA ALA A 115 5.60 12.70 -2.35
C ALA A 115 5.64 11.19 -2.69
N ARG A 116 6.07 10.36 -1.74
CA ARG A 116 6.09 8.89 -1.89
C ARG A 116 4.68 8.30 -1.93
N VAL A 117 3.79 8.74 -1.05
CA VAL A 117 2.37 8.38 -1.07
C VAL A 117 1.77 8.65 -2.46
N LYS A 118 1.98 9.86 -3.00
CA LYS A 118 1.51 10.21 -4.35
C LYS A 118 2.17 9.36 -5.45
N ALA A 119 3.46 9.04 -5.30
CA ALA A 119 4.16 8.21 -6.27
C ALA A 119 3.65 6.76 -6.28
N VAL A 120 3.43 6.17 -5.10
CA VAL A 120 2.84 4.83 -4.96
C VAL A 120 1.41 4.83 -5.47
N LEU A 121 0.57 5.79 -5.04
CA LEU A 121 -0.82 5.90 -5.53
C LEU A 121 -0.91 6.13 -7.03
N ARG A 122 0.06 6.83 -7.65
CA ARG A 122 0.13 6.95 -9.11
C ARG A 122 0.42 5.59 -9.74
N ARG A 123 1.45 4.87 -9.28
CA ARG A 123 1.78 3.52 -9.76
C ARG A 123 0.61 2.56 -9.59
N THR A 124 -0.13 2.67 -8.49
CA THR A 124 -1.26 1.78 -8.25
C THR A 124 -2.53 2.22 -8.95
N GLY A 125 -2.80 3.52 -9.06
CA GLY A 125 -4.08 4.05 -9.50
C GLY A 125 -4.21 4.37 -10.99
N ASN A 126 -3.09 4.53 -11.71
CA ASN A 126 -3.00 4.69 -13.17
C ASN A 126 -1.53 5.02 -13.53
N GLY A 127 -0.89 4.20 -14.36
CA GLY A 127 0.14 4.71 -15.27
C GLY A 127 -0.38 6.03 -15.84
N SER A 128 0.26 7.14 -15.51
CA SER A 128 -0.20 8.45 -15.99
C SER A 128 0.25 8.58 -17.43
N GLY A 129 -0.54 7.98 -18.33
CA GLY A 129 -0.43 8.01 -19.77
C GLY A 129 -1.78 7.68 -20.39
N ASP A 130 -2.65 8.69 -20.50
CA ASP A 130 -3.87 8.69 -21.31
C ASP A 130 -5.02 7.73 -20.94
N VAL A 131 -6.22 8.19 -21.27
CA VAL A 131 -7.54 7.50 -21.16
C VAL A 131 -7.61 6.23 -22.04
N ALA A 132 -6.48 5.81 -22.64
CA ALA A 132 -6.32 4.59 -23.43
C ALA A 132 -5.87 3.37 -22.61
N ASP A 133 -5.32 3.55 -21.40
CA ASP A 133 -4.59 2.51 -20.64
C ASP A 133 -5.43 1.65 -19.68
N ASN A 134 -6.75 1.76 -19.74
CA ASN A 134 -7.67 0.98 -18.90
C ASN A 134 -8.17 -0.30 -19.61
N GLN A 135 -7.52 -0.71 -20.70
CA GLN A 135 -7.86 -1.93 -21.42
C GLN A 135 -7.12 -3.12 -20.81
N THR A 136 -7.81 -4.25 -20.73
CA THR A 136 -7.19 -5.53 -20.40
C THR A 136 -6.08 -5.84 -21.41
N LEU A 137 -4.85 -5.94 -20.93
CA LEU A 137 -3.68 -6.24 -21.75
C LEU A 137 -3.62 -7.75 -21.94
N THR A 138 -3.47 -8.18 -23.18
CA THR A 138 -3.41 -9.60 -23.52
C THR A 138 -2.16 -9.87 -24.33
N PHE A 139 -1.35 -10.84 -23.88
CA PHE A 139 -0.13 -11.28 -24.53
C PHE A 139 -0.24 -12.76 -24.92
N ASN A 140 0.49 -13.18 -25.95
CA ASN A 140 0.55 -14.57 -26.42
C ASN A 140 -0.85 -15.18 -26.67
N ASP A 141 -1.71 -14.47 -27.40
CA ASP A 141 -3.08 -14.92 -27.74
C ASP A 141 -3.94 -15.32 -26.53
N GLY A 142 -3.82 -14.61 -25.40
CA GLY A 142 -4.53 -14.95 -24.16
C GLY A 142 -3.71 -15.77 -23.18
N GLY A 143 -2.45 -16.07 -23.51
CA GLY A 143 -1.52 -16.78 -22.63
C GLY A 143 -1.13 -16.00 -21.39
N LEU A 144 -1.17 -14.66 -21.41
CA LEU A 144 -1.06 -13.80 -20.23
C LEU A 144 -2.08 -12.66 -20.39
N VAL A 145 -2.92 -12.46 -19.38
CA VAL A 145 -3.94 -11.41 -19.34
C VAL A 145 -3.72 -10.57 -18.09
N VAL A 146 -3.64 -9.25 -18.24
CA VAL A 146 -3.47 -8.29 -17.14
C VAL A 146 -4.63 -7.30 -17.19
N ASP A 147 -5.45 -7.28 -16.16
CA ASP A 147 -6.52 -6.29 -16.00
C ASP A 147 -6.08 -5.19 -15.02
N PRO A 148 -5.74 -3.98 -15.51
CA PRO A 148 -5.29 -2.88 -14.67
C PRO A 148 -6.37 -2.34 -13.73
N VAL A 149 -7.66 -2.56 -14.05
CA VAL A 149 -8.79 -2.07 -13.26
C VAL A 149 -9.04 -2.95 -12.06
N THR A 150 -9.14 -4.27 -12.29
CA THR A 150 -9.37 -5.25 -11.21
C THR A 150 -8.08 -5.71 -10.54
N ARG A 151 -6.92 -5.34 -11.11
CA ARG A 151 -5.58 -5.82 -10.77
C ARG A 151 -5.42 -7.33 -10.90
N ILE A 152 -6.25 -8.02 -11.66
CA ILE A 152 -6.17 -9.47 -11.84
C ILE A 152 -5.17 -9.79 -12.94
N VAL A 153 -4.36 -10.83 -12.72
CA VAL A 153 -3.46 -11.38 -13.73
C VAL A 153 -3.77 -12.85 -13.91
N SER A 154 -3.90 -13.31 -15.15
CA SER A 154 -4.03 -14.74 -15.45
C SER A 154 -2.97 -15.20 -16.45
N VAL A 155 -2.46 -16.41 -16.24
CA VAL A 155 -1.53 -17.08 -17.15
C VAL A 155 -2.22 -18.32 -17.68
N ARG A 156 -2.45 -18.37 -18.99
CA ARG A 156 -3.17 -19.45 -19.69
C ARG A 156 -4.55 -19.72 -19.09
N GLY A 157 -5.24 -18.67 -18.65
CA GLY A 157 -6.59 -18.74 -18.07
C GLY A 157 -6.64 -19.02 -16.57
N GLU A 158 -5.51 -19.32 -15.92
CA GLU A 158 -5.43 -19.50 -14.46
C GLU A 158 -5.02 -18.19 -13.79
N GLU A 159 -5.76 -17.74 -12.77
CA GLU A 159 -5.42 -16.53 -12.02
C GLU A 159 -4.13 -16.74 -11.20
N VAL A 160 -3.25 -15.74 -11.26
CA VAL A 160 -1.99 -15.72 -10.52
C VAL A 160 -2.07 -14.61 -9.48
N GLU A 161 -1.89 -14.97 -8.21
CA GLU A 161 -1.76 -14.00 -7.13
C GLU A 161 -0.42 -13.28 -7.25
N LEU A 162 -0.49 -11.95 -7.34
CA LEU A 162 0.66 -11.07 -7.35
C LEU A 162 0.52 -10.04 -6.24
N THR A 163 1.65 -9.69 -5.64
CA THR A 163 1.75 -8.50 -4.81
C THR A 163 1.51 -7.24 -5.65
N ALA A 164 1.22 -6.11 -4.99
CA ALA A 164 1.05 -4.83 -5.68
C ALA A 164 2.31 -4.43 -6.47
N THR A 165 3.51 -4.69 -5.91
CA THR A 165 4.79 -4.43 -6.56
C THR A 165 5.00 -5.28 -7.81
N GLU A 166 4.74 -6.59 -7.74
CA GLU A 166 4.86 -7.48 -8.90
C GLU A 166 3.86 -7.13 -10.00
N PHE A 167 2.63 -6.78 -9.63
CA PHE A 167 1.63 -6.30 -10.58
C PHE A 167 2.12 -5.06 -11.34
N ASN A 168 2.67 -4.07 -10.63
CA ASN A 168 3.19 -2.84 -11.23
C ASN A 168 4.45 -3.05 -12.09
N LEU A 169 5.12 -4.20 -12.01
CA LEU A 169 6.23 -4.53 -12.92
C LEU A 169 5.73 -5.04 -14.28
N LEU A 170 4.50 -5.54 -14.33
CA LEU A 170 3.88 -6.05 -15.56
C LEU A 170 3.22 -4.93 -16.39
N HIS A 171 2.90 -3.80 -15.76
CA HIS A 171 2.23 -2.64 -16.37
C HIS A 171 2.57 -1.33 -15.68
#